data_AF-A0A8S3WTT2-F1
#
_entry.id   AF-A0A8S3WTT2-F1
#
_cell.length_a   1.000
_cell.length_b   1.000
_cell.length_c   1.000
_cell.angle_alpha   90.00
_cell.angle_beta   90.00
_cell.angle_gamma   90.00
#
_symmetry.space_group_name_H-M   'P 1'
#
loop_
_entity.id
_entity.type
_entity.pdbx_description
1 polymer ?
#
loop_
_entity_poly.entity_id
_entity_poly.type
_entity_poly.pdbx_seq_one_letter_code
_entity_poly.pdbx_strand_id
1 'polypeptide(L)'
;MGTYKSKIGFKGYGLTPTQLAASGSFTYSDGATYTITHGSVIIAAITSCTNTSNPTVMLGAGLLAKKAVENGLSVLPYIKTSLSPGSGVVTYYLKESGVVPYLDKLGFNIVGYGCMTCIGNSGPIDDNIANTIEKNELVCCGVLSGNRNFEGRIHPNTRANYLASPLLVIAYALAGTVDIDFETQPLGKRADGSPVFLREIWPTRAEIQEVEDKHVIPGMFKEVYEKIGMGSPAWRALDIPQGKLYSWDPNSTYIKKPPFFDGMTKELPPIKSIENARCLLLLGDSVTTDHISPAGSIARNSPAARYLAARGLTPREFNSYGSRRGNDAVMSRGTFANIRLVNRLSPTPGPKTTHVPSGDLMDIFDAAERYASENVPLIAIVGKDYGSGSSRDWAAKGPFLLGIRAVIAESFERIHRSNLVGMGIIPLQFLPGDSASALGLTGTEQYSVLLPDHLRPEDLATVQMDNGKSFQVKVRFDTEVDLTYFKNGGILNYMIRKML
;
A
#
# COMPACT_ATOMS: atom_id res chain seq x y z
N MET A 1 -9.41 -6.19 -24.90
CA MET A 1 -8.50 -5.29 -25.66
C MET A 1 -8.63 -3.79 -25.38
N GLY A 2 -9.82 -3.22 -25.13
CA GLY A 2 -9.99 -1.77 -24.94
C GLY A 2 -9.13 -1.15 -23.81
N THR A 3 -9.06 -1.82 -22.66
CA THR A 3 -8.35 -1.36 -21.46
C THR A 3 -6.83 -1.27 -21.65
N TYR A 4 -6.22 -2.14 -22.46
CA TYR A 4 -4.76 -2.11 -22.66
C TYR A 4 -4.28 -0.87 -23.42
N LYS A 5 -5.06 -0.39 -24.40
CA LYS A 5 -4.72 0.77 -25.26
C LYS A 5 -5.04 2.12 -24.61
N SER A 6 -5.95 2.17 -23.63
CA SER A 6 -6.34 3.43 -22.99
C SER A 6 -5.16 4.14 -22.33
N LYS A 7 -5.20 5.48 -22.31
CA LYS A 7 -4.18 6.31 -21.64
C LYS A 7 -3.90 5.81 -20.23
N ILE A 8 -2.62 5.87 -19.82
CA ILE A 8 -2.17 5.40 -18.51
C ILE A 8 -3.04 6.03 -17.42
N GLY A 9 -3.64 5.18 -16.58
CA GLY A 9 -4.54 5.56 -15.50
C GLY A 9 -5.28 4.34 -14.95
N PHE A 10 -6.30 4.55 -14.12
CA PHE A 10 -7.03 3.45 -13.44
C PHE A 10 -7.60 2.38 -14.36
N LYS A 11 -7.93 2.74 -15.61
CA LYS A 11 -8.51 1.83 -16.62
C LYS A 11 -7.67 1.76 -17.89
N GLY A 12 -6.38 2.09 -17.82
CA GLY A 12 -5.54 2.16 -19.01
C GLY A 12 -4.07 1.90 -18.73
N TYR A 13 -3.45 1.10 -19.59
CA TYR A 13 -2.03 0.73 -19.48
C TYR A 13 -1.14 1.40 -20.52
N GLY A 14 -1.72 2.13 -21.48
CA GLY A 14 -0.99 2.87 -22.51
C GLY A 14 -0.21 2.00 -23.49
N LEU A 15 -0.60 0.73 -23.70
CA LEU A 15 0.13 -0.18 -24.57
C LEU A 15 -0.07 0.20 -26.05
N THR A 16 1.03 0.21 -26.80
CA THR A 16 1.02 0.36 -28.26
C THR A 16 0.44 -0.89 -28.94
N PRO A 17 -0.06 -0.80 -30.19
CA PRO A 17 -0.55 -1.97 -30.92
C PRO A 17 0.46 -3.12 -30.99
N THR A 18 1.75 -2.81 -31.17
CA THR A 18 2.83 -3.80 -31.23
C THR A 18 3.03 -4.53 -29.90
N GLN A 19 2.87 -3.82 -28.78
CA GLN A 19 3.03 -4.42 -27.44
C GLN A 19 1.89 -5.39 -27.09
N LEU A 20 0.69 -5.26 -27.69
CA LEU A 20 -0.46 -6.10 -27.30
C LEU A 20 -0.29 -7.59 -27.57
N ALA A 21 0.57 -7.95 -28.53
CA ALA A 21 0.88 -9.34 -28.86
C ALA A 21 2.09 -9.88 -28.08
N ALA A 22 2.64 -9.10 -27.13
CA ALA A 22 3.80 -9.52 -26.36
C ALA A 22 3.50 -10.78 -25.54
N SER A 23 4.47 -11.68 -25.54
CA SER A 23 4.51 -12.88 -24.73
C SER A 23 5.94 -13.13 -24.27
N GLY A 24 6.10 -13.89 -23.21
CA GLY A 24 7.40 -14.27 -22.70
C GLY A 24 7.41 -15.70 -22.20
N SER A 25 8.49 -16.43 -22.47
CA SER A 25 8.65 -17.81 -22.01
C SER A 25 9.78 -17.92 -21.00
N PHE A 26 9.63 -18.82 -20.03
CA PHE A 26 10.63 -19.11 -19.01
C PHE A 26 10.61 -20.60 -18.64
N THR A 27 11.75 -21.10 -18.17
CA THR A 27 11.85 -22.43 -17.55
C THR A 27 11.59 -22.30 -16.05
N TYR A 28 10.67 -23.10 -15.53
CA TYR A 28 10.33 -23.13 -14.11
C TYR A 28 11.09 -24.23 -13.37
N SER A 29 11.00 -24.24 -12.04
CA SER A 29 11.72 -25.16 -11.16
C SER A 29 11.42 -26.65 -11.38
N ASP A 30 10.31 -26.97 -12.04
CA ASP A 30 9.94 -28.33 -12.46
C ASP A 30 10.59 -28.78 -13.78
N GLY A 31 11.40 -27.91 -14.41
CA GLY A 31 12.08 -28.17 -15.68
C GLY A 31 11.20 -27.92 -16.92
N ALA A 32 9.93 -27.57 -16.76
CA ALA A 32 9.05 -27.26 -17.88
C ALA A 32 9.17 -25.79 -18.32
N THR A 33 8.91 -25.54 -19.59
CA THR A 33 8.86 -24.18 -20.15
C THR A 33 7.41 -23.71 -20.22
N TYR A 34 7.14 -22.56 -19.62
CA TYR A 34 5.84 -21.90 -19.61
C TYR A 34 5.89 -20.62 -20.42
N THR A 35 4.75 -20.23 -20.99
CA THR A 35 4.58 -18.97 -21.71
C THR A 35 3.51 -18.14 -21.02
N ILE A 36 3.81 -16.87 -20.76
CA ILE A 36 2.90 -15.89 -20.17
C ILE A 36 2.67 -14.72 -21.14
N THR A 37 1.51 -14.10 -21.02
CA THR A 37 1.05 -12.97 -21.84
C THR A 37 0.45 -11.89 -20.95
N HIS A 38 -0.05 -10.81 -21.56
CA HIS A 38 -0.92 -9.88 -20.85
C HIS A 38 -2.15 -10.60 -20.29
N GLY A 39 -2.48 -10.35 -19.02
CA GLY A 39 -3.61 -10.99 -18.35
C GLY A 39 -3.27 -12.28 -17.62
N SER A 40 -2.08 -12.87 -17.81
CA SER A 40 -1.66 -14.07 -17.08
C SER A 40 -1.67 -13.82 -15.56
N VAL A 41 -2.25 -14.76 -14.82
CA VAL A 41 -2.31 -14.73 -13.35
C VAL A 41 -0.98 -15.24 -12.80
N ILE A 42 -0.32 -14.41 -12.00
CA ILE A 42 0.96 -14.73 -11.35
C ILE A 42 0.78 -14.91 -9.85
N ILE A 43 -0.21 -14.23 -9.26
CA ILE A 43 -0.54 -14.31 -7.85
C ILE A 43 -2.04 -14.60 -7.72
N ALA A 44 -2.39 -15.62 -6.94
CA ALA A 44 -3.77 -15.94 -6.57
C ALA A 44 -3.86 -16.13 -5.04
N ALA A 45 -4.38 -15.14 -4.33
CA ALA A 45 -4.32 -15.11 -2.87
C ALA A 45 -5.71 -15.05 -2.21
N ILE A 46 -6.07 -16.11 -1.49
CA ILE A 46 -7.18 -16.07 -0.54
C ILE A 46 -6.64 -15.45 0.75
N THR A 47 -6.91 -14.17 0.93
CA THR A 47 -6.32 -13.32 1.99
C THR A 47 -7.37 -12.33 2.50
N SER A 48 -6.99 -11.51 3.49
CA SER A 48 -7.76 -10.39 4.04
C SER A 48 -8.88 -10.79 4.98
N CYS A 49 -8.93 -10.08 6.12
CA CYS A 49 -10.05 -10.15 7.05
C CYS A 49 -11.40 -9.85 6.40
N THR A 50 -11.44 -9.12 5.28
CA THR A 50 -12.68 -8.82 4.54
C THR A 50 -13.45 -10.07 4.12
N ASN A 51 -12.74 -11.10 3.65
CA ASN A 51 -13.37 -12.32 3.13
C ASN A 51 -13.08 -13.53 4.00
N THR A 52 -11.91 -13.61 4.67
CA THR A 52 -11.61 -14.77 5.51
C THR A 52 -12.44 -14.83 6.78
N SER A 53 -13.11 -13.75 7.17
CA SER A 53 -14.06 -13.75 8.29
C SER A 53 -15.44 -14.30 7.90
N ASN A 54 -15.70 -14.57 6.61
CA ASN A 54 -17.00 -14.99 6.10
C ASN A 54 -16.93 -16.50 5.75
N PRO A 55 -17.55 -17.39 6.56
CA PRO A 55 -17.48 -18.83 6.33
C PRO A 55 -18.10 -19.25 5.00
N THR A 56 -19.19 -18.62 4.56
CA THR A 56 -19.87 -18.92 3.28
C THR A 56 -18.90 -18.91 2.10
N VAL A 57 -18.08 -17.86 1.97
CA VAL A 57 -17.15 -17.76 0.83
C VAL A 57 -15.89 -18.62 1.01
N MET A 58 -15.48 -18.89 2.25
CA MET A 58 -14.33 -19.75 2.53
C MET A 58 -14.65 -21.23 2.30
N LEU A 59 -15.79 -21.70 2.79
CA LEU A 59 -16.33 -23.03 2.51
C LEU A 59 -16.68 -23.18 1.04
N GLY A 60 -17.29 -22.17 0.41
CA GLY A 60 -17.53 -22.16 -1.03
C GLY A 60 -16.24 -22.31 -1.84
N ALA A 61 -15.13 -21.66 -1.44
CA ALA A 61 -13.84 -21.86 -2.09
C ALA A 61 -13.31 -23.29 -1.90
N GLY A 62 -13.43 -23.86 -0.70
CA GLY A 62 -13.07 -25.25 -0.43
C GLY A 62 -13.89 -26.26 -1.25
N LEU A 63 -15.20 -26.04 -1.38
CA LEU A 63 -16.09 -26.89 -2.18
C LEU A 63 -15.80 -26.77 -3.68
N LEU A 64 -15.50 -25.57 -4.17
CA LEU A 64 -15.05 -25.38 -5.55
C LEU A 64 -13.72 -26.10 -5.79
N ALA A 65 -12.76 -26.01 -4.86
CA ALA A 65 -11.49 -26.74 -4.96
C ALA A 65 -11.71 -28.26 -5.02
N LYS A 66 -12.61 -28.78 -4.16
CA LYS A 66 -13.01 -30.20 -4.18
C LYS A 66 -13.56 -30.62 -5.54
N LYS A 67 -14.58 -29.91 -6.04
CA LYS A 67 -15.18 -30.19 -7.35
C LYS A 67 -14.18 -30.08 -8.50
N ALA A 68 -13.28 -29.09 -8.46
CA ALA A 68 -12.23 -28.91 -9.47
C ALA A 68 -11.27 -30.09 -9.52
N VAL A 69 -10.75 -30.51 -8.37
CA VAL A 69 -9.83 -31.65 -8.25
C VAL A 69 -10.49 -32.96 -8.66
N GLU A 70 -11.75 -33.19 -8.26
CA GLU A 70 -12.52 -34.39 -8.64
C GLU A 70 -12.80 -34.44 -10.15
N ASN A 71 -12.83 -33.28 -10.82
CA ASN A 71 -12.91 -33.17 -12.28
C ASN A 71 -11.52 -33.15 -12.97
N GLY A 72 -10.44 -33.46 -12.24
CA GLY A 72 -9.10 -33.57 -12.82
C GLY A 72 -8.39 -32.25 -13.12
N LEU A 73 -8.92 -31.12 -12.64
CA LEU A 73 -8.27 -29.81 -12.83
C LEU A 73 -7.11 -29.60 -11.86
N SER A 74 -6.16 -28.77 -12.27
CA SER A 74 -5.01 -28.34 -11.47
C SER A 74 -4.65 -26.88 -11.79
N VAL A 75 -3.90 -26.25 -10.90
CA VAL A 75 -3.36 -24.90 -11.10
C VAL A 75 -1.96 -25.01 -11.71
N LEU A 76 -1.61 -24.11 -12.63
CA LEU A 76 -0.26 -24.06 -13.20
C LEU A 76 0.78 -23.83 -12.07
N PRO A 77 1.87 -24.60 -12.03
CA PRO A 77 2.75 -24.66 -10.85
C PRO A 77 3.52 -23.36 -10.59
N TYR A 78 3.70 -22.51 -11.60
CA TYR A 78 4.35 -21.22 -11.45
C TYR A 78 3.47 -20.16 -10.77
N ILE A 79 2.15 -20.38 -10.66
CA ILE A 79 1.23 -19.42 -10.05
C ILE A 79 1.43 -19.45 -8.54
N LYS A 80 1.73 -18.28 -7.97
CA LYS A 80 1.88 -18.15 -6.52
C LYS A 80 0.51 -18.12 -5.84
N THR A 81 0.05 -19.31 -5.46
CA THR A 81 -1.17 -19.52 -4.68
C THR A 81 -0.89 -19.37 -3.18
N SER A 82 -1.89 -18.89 -2.43
CA SER A 82 -1.78 -18.77 -0.97
C SER A 82 -3.14 -18.68 -0.28
N LEU A 83 -3.25 -19.27 0.91
CA LEU A 83 -4.35 -19.07 1.83
C LEU A 83 -3.83 -18.47 3.14
N SER A 84 -4.31 -17.29 3.50
CA SER A 84 -3.89 -16.51 4.67
C SER A 84 -5.08 -16.18 5.56
N PRO A 85 -5.53 -17.10 6.43
CA PRO A 85 -6.72 -16.90 7.24
C PRO A 85 -6.55 -15.80 8.29
N GLY A 86 -7.63 -15.07 8.58
CA GLY A 86 -7.65 -14.07 9.64
C GLY A 86 -7.65 -14.65 11.07
N SER A 87 -8.05 -15.92 11.24
CA SER A 87 -8.07 -16.60 12.54
C SER A 87 -7.94 -18.12 12.38
N GLY A 88 -7.61 -18.80 13.49
CA GLY A 88 -7.59 -20.26 13.55
C GLY A 88 -8.95 -20.93 13.33
N VAL A 89 -10.06 -20.21 13.58
CA VAL A 89 -11.43 -20.73 13.36
C VAL A 89 -11.65 -21.12 11.90
N VAL A 90 -11.08 -20.35 10.98
CA VAL A 90 -11.16 -20.63 9.54
C VAL A 90 -10.52 -21.97 9.20
N THR A 91 -9.31 -22.20 9.72
CA THR A 91 -8.63 -23.48 9.53
C THR A 91 -9.41 -24.63 10.15
N TYR A 92 -10.06 -24.40 11.30
CA TYR A 92 -10.86 -25.41 11.98
C TYR A 92 -11.99 -25.90 11.08
N TYR A 93 -12.92 -25.03 10.65
CA TYR A 93 -14.06 -25.49 9.85
C TYR A 93 -13.66 -26.00 8.46
N LEU A 94 -12.55 -25.50 7.87
CA LEU A 94 -12.05 -26.03 6.59
C LEU A 94 -11.52 -27.46 6.75
N LYS A 95 -10.87 -27.77 7.88
CA LYS A 95 -10.40 -29.12 8.19
C LYS A 95 -11.58 -30.05 8.46
N GLU A 96 -12.50 -29.64 9.32
CA GLU A 96 -13.67 -30.47 9.70
C GLU A 96 -14.60 -30.76 8.53
N SER A 97 -14.75 -29.82 7.58
CA SER A 97 -15.52 -30.04 6.35
C SER A 97 -14.79 -30.87 5.29
N GLY A 98 -13.53 -31.25 5.54
CA GLY A 98 -12.74 -32.12 4.67
C GLY A 98 -12.24 -31.47 3.38
N VAL A 99 -12.28 -30.13 3.27
CA VAL A 99 -11.92 -29.42 2.03
C VAL A 99 -10.43 -29.05 1.94
N VAL A 100 -9.70 -29.04 3.06
CA VAL A 100 -8.27 -28.68 3.10
C VAL A 100 -7.39 -29.48 2.13
N PRO A 101 -7.49 -30.83 2.04
CA PRO A 101 -6.65 -31.59 1.11
C PRO A 101 -6.80 -31.16 -0.36
N TYR A 102 -7.99 -30.70 -0.74
CA TYR A 102 -8.28 -30.23 -2.10
C TYR A 102 -7.73 -28.82 -2.34
N LEU A 103 -7.83 -27.94 -1.34
CA LEU A 103 -7.17 -26.63 -1.37
C LEU A 103 -5.65 -26.78 -1.50
N ASP A 104 -5.06 -27.67 -0.70
CA ASP A 104 -3.63 -27.96 -0.72
C ASP A 104 -3.18 -28.50 -2.09
N LYS A 105 -3.96 -29.39 -2.72
CA LYS A 105 -3.66 -29.92 -4.07
C LYS A 105 -3.67 -28.84 -5.16
N LEU A 106 -4.45 -27.78 -4.99
CA LEU A 106 -4.44 -26.61 -5.88
C LEU A 106 -3.41 -25.54 -5.45
N GLY A 107 -2.57 -25.82 -4.44
CA GLY A 107 -1.54 -24.93 -3.92
C GLY A 107 -2.02 -23.87 -2.91
N PHE A 108 -3.29 -23.89 -2.51
CA PHE A 108 -3.85 -22.98 -1.51
C PHE A 108 -3.57 -23.46 -0.08
N ASN A 109 -2.30 -23.75 0.21
CA ASN A 109 -1.87 -24.10 1.55
C ASN A 109 -2.05 -22.92 2.51
N ILE A 110 -2.32 -23.23 3.78
CA ILE A 110 -2.32 -22.22 4.84
C ILE A 110 -0.87 -21.76 5.06
N VAL A 111 -0.56 -20.55 4.61
CA VAL A 111 0.81 -19.99 4.67
C VAL A 111 1.05 -19.11 5.91
N GLY A 112 -0.01 -18.74 6.64
CA GLY A 112 0.10 -17.96 7.87
C GLY A 112 -1.20 -17.29 8.27
N TYR A 113 -1.25 -16.82 9.52
CA TYR A 113 -2.39 -16.10 10.09
C TYR A 113 -2.07 -14.61 10.21
N GLY A 114 -2.58 -13.80 9.29
CA GLY A 114 -2.31 -12.35 9.25
C GLY A 114 -2.62 -11.70 7.91
N CYS A 115 -2.28 -10.42 7.76
CA CYS A 115 -2.64 -9.64 6.57
C CYS A 115 -2.00 -10.16 5.27
N MET A 116 -0.74 -10.62 5.32
CA MET A 116 0.03 -11.19 4.20
C MET A 116 -0.16 -10.42 2.88
N THR A 117 -0.60 -11.07 1.80
CA THR A 117 -0.77 -10.46 0.47
C THR A 117 -1.70 -9.22 0.48
N CYS A 118 -2.69 -9.15 1.38
CA CYS A 118 -3.61 -8.01 1.47
C CYS A 118 -2.91 -6.67 1.78
N ILE A 119 -1.78 -6.71 2.49
CA ILE A 119 -0.98 -5.52 2.83
C ILE A 119 0.24 -5.35 1.93
N GLY A 120 0.38 -6.20 0.89
CA GLY A 120 1.56 -6.21 0.02
C GLY A 120 2.71 -7.09 0.53
N ASN A 121 2.53 -7.81 1.64
CA ASN A 121 3.47 -8.85 2.08
C ASN A 121 3.23 -10.14 1.29
N SER A 122 3.28 -10.01 -0.03
CA SER A 122 3.08 -11.11 -0.99
C SER A 122 4.31 -11.99 -1.15
N GLY A 123 5.49 -11.55 -0.69
CA GLY A 123 6.77 -12.26 -0.84
C GLY A 123 7.26 -12.32 -2.30
N PRO A 124 8.44 -12.89 -2.56
CA PRO A 124 9.02 -12.93 -3.91
C PRO A 124 8.27 -13.90 -4.83
N ILE A 125 8.29 -13.64 -6.13
CA ILE A 125 8.03 -14.65 -7.17
C ILE A 125 9.37 -15.18 -7.69
N ASP A 126 9.34 -16.27 -8.47
CA ASP A 126 10.55 -16.80 -9.11
C ASP A 126 11.22 -15.75 -10.02
N ASP A 127 12.55 -15.66 -9.96
CA ASP A 127 13.31 -14.65 -10.69
C ASP A 127 13.13 -14.79 -12.21
N ASN A 128 12.98 -16.00 -12.74
CA ASN A 128 12.74 -16.21 -14.17
C ASN A 128 11.38 -15.64 -14.59
N ILE A 129 10.37 -15.73 -13.72
CA ILE A 129 9.05 -15.12 -13.95
C ILE A 129 9.18 -13.59 -13.92
N ALA A 130 9.79 -13.03 -12.87
CA ALA A 130 9.96 -11.59 -12.72
C ALA A 130 10.72 -10.98 -13.90
N ASN A 131 11.85 -11.57 -14.28
CA ASN A 131 12.67 -11.15 -15.42
C ASN A 131 11.89 -11.24 -16.73
N THR A 132 11.07 -12.27 -16.92
CA THR A 132 10.25 -12.43 -18.13
C THR A 132 9.16 -11.36 -18.21
N ILE A 133 8.51 -11.04 -17.10
CA ILE A 133 7.50 -9.97 -17.04
C ILE A 133 8.14 -8.62 -17.40
N GLU A 134 9.29 -8.30 -16.80
CA GLU A 134 9.97 -7.02 -16.98
C GLU A 134 10.54 -6.88 -18.40
N LYS A 135 11.26 -7.88 -18.90
CA LYS A 135 11.88 -7.86 -20.23
C LYS A 135 10.86 -7.68 -21.36
N ASN A 136 9.66 -8.24 -21.21
CA ASN A 136 8.60 -8.20 -22.22
C ASN A 136 7.50 -7.18 -21.90
N GLU A 137 7.71 -6.34 -20.88
CA GLU A 137 6.78 -5.28 -20.44
C GLU A 137 5.33 -5.75 -20.19
N LEU A 138 5.17 -7.00 -19.74
CA LEU A 138 3.86 -7.64 -19.62
C LEU A 138 2.99 -7.01 -18.52
N VAL A 139 1.68 -7.02 -18.76
CA VAL A 139 0.67 -6.61 -17.78
C VAL A 139 0.11 -7.88 -17.15
N CYS A 140 0.88 -8.44 -16.22
CA CYS A 140 0.48 -9.63 -15.48
C CYS A 140 -0.37 -9.29 -14.25
N CYS A 141 -1.12 -10.29 -13.78
CA CYS A 141 -2.22 -10.10 -12.86
C CYS A 141 -1.97 -10.73 -11.48
N GLY A 142 -2.36 -10.00 -10.44
CA GLY A 142 -2.67 -10.56 -9.13
C GLY A 142 -4.18 -10.62 -8.93
N VAL A 143 -4.71 -11.76 -8.48
CA VAL A 143 -6.12 -11.91 -8.10
C VAL A 143 -6.17 -12.23 -6.61
N LEU A 144 -6.92 -11.44 -5.83
CA LEU A 144 -6.95 -11.60 -4.38
C LEU A 144 -8.32 -11.31 -3.77
N SER A 145 -8.63 -11.97 -2.66
CA SER A 145 -9.83 -11.68 -1.86
C SER A 145 -9.64 -10.51 -0.88
N GLY A 146 -8.83 -9.53 -1.28
CA GLY A 146 -8.55 -8.31 -0.52
C GLY A 146 -9.64 -7.24 -0.65
N ASN A 147 -9.32 -6.04 -0.20
CA ASN A 147 -10.18 -4.85 -0.32
C ASN A 147 -9.49 -3.65 -1.02
N ARG A 148 -8.23 -3.81 -1.44
CA ARG A 148 -7.44 -2.78 -2.12
C ARG A 148 -6.55 -3.39 -3.18
N ASN A 149 -6.49 -2.76 -4.33
CA ASN A 149 -5.75 -3.21 -5.51
C ASN A 149 -5.00 -2.06 -6.22
N PHE A 150 -4.61 -1.02 -5.47
CA PHE A 150 -3.80 0.08 -6.00
C PHE A 150 -2.51 -0.44 -6.67
N GLU A 151 -2.06 0.25 -7.72
CA GLU A 151 -0.84 -0.10 -8.45
C GLU A 151 0.36 -0.20 -7.51
N GLY A 152 1.18 -1.24 -7.67
CA GLY A 152 2.39 -1.46 -6.87
C GLY A 152 2.16 -1.90 -5.42
N ARG A 153 0.91 -1.98 -4.94
CA ARG A 153 0.60 -2.40 -3.56
C ARG A 153 0.72 -3.91 -3.36
N ILE A 154 0.22 -4.71 -4.30
CA ILE A 154 0.10 -6.16 -4.12
C ILE A 154 1.44 -6.84 -4.34
N HIS A 155 2.07 -6.60 -5.49
CA HIS A 155 3.41 -7.08 -5.82
C HIS A 155 4.04 -6.16 -6.88
N PRO A 156 5.36 -5.92 -6.85
CA PRO A 156 6.03 -5.04 -7.83
C PRO A 156 5.85 -5.49 -9.29
N ASN A 157 5.77 -6.80 -9.54
CA ASN A 157 5.61 -7.38 -10.88
C ASN A 157 4.15 -7.61 -11.31
N THR A 158 3.14 -7.19 -10.52
CA THR A 158 1.72 -7.25 -10.93
C THR A 158 1.15 -5.86 -11.17
N ARG A 159 1.10 -5.46 -12.44
CA ARG A 159 0.54 -4.16 -12.86
C ARG A 159 -0.98 -4.12 -12.77
N ALA A 160 -1.63 -5.26 -12.96
CA ALA A 160 -3.07 -5.42 -12.83
C ALA A 160 -3.39 -6.21 -11.57
N ASN A 161 -4.30 -5.72 -10.73
CA ASN A 161 -4.70 -6.43 -9.52
C ASN A 161 -6.23 -6.42 -9.39
N TYR A 162 -6.85 -7.58 -9.19
CA TYR A 162 -8.30 -7.73 -9.15
C TYR A 162 -8.76 -8.23 -7.78
N LEU A 163 -9.75 -7.54 -7.22
CA LEU A 163 -10.43 -7.97 -6.02
C LEU A 163 -11.56 -8.92 -6.42
N ALA A 164 -11.58 -10.11 -5.85
CA ALA A 164 -12.55 -11.15 -6.18
C ALA A 164 -12.94 -11.96 -4.94
N SER A 165 -14.07 -12.68 -5.00
CA SER A 165 -14.40 -13.63 -3.92
C SER A 165 -13.34 -14.74 -3.85
N PRO A 166 -13.16 -15.40 -2.69
CA PRO A 166 -12.30 -16.59 -2.57
C PRO A 166 -12.55 -17.66 -3.65
N LEU A 167 -13.80 -17.87 -4.07
CA LEU A 167 -14.16 -18.80 -5.15
C LEU A 167 -13.56 -18.36 -6.48
N LEU A 168 -13.69 -17.08 -6.83
CA LEU A 168 -13.13 -16.53 -8.07
C LEU A 168 -11.61 -16.49 -8.06
N VAL A 169 -10.97 -16.32 -6.89
CA VAL A 169 -9.51 -16.45 -6.78
C VAL A 169 -9.06 -17.84 -7.24
N ILE A 170 -9.74 -18.90 -6.82
CA ILE A 170 -9.45 -20.27 -7.28
C ILE A 170 -9.79 -20.43 -8.77
N ALA A 171 -10.93 -19.91 -9.23
CA ALA A 171 -11.33 -20.00 -10.64
C ALA A 171 -10.28 -19.37 -11.58
N TYR A 172 -9.78 -18.18 -11.25
CA TYR A 172 -8.73 -17.52 -12.03
C TYR A 172 -7.36 -18.20 -11.90
N ALA A 173 -7.06 -18.84 -10.75
CA ALA A 173 -5.86 -19.67 -10.62
C ALA A 173 -5.92 -20.90 -11.53
N LEU A 174 -7.08 -21.57 -11.61
CA LEU A 174 -7.31 -22.69 -12.51
C LEU A 174 -7.21 -22.28 -13.99
N ALA A 175 -7.79 -21.12 -14.34
CA ALA A 175 -7.72 -20.59 -15.70
C ALA A 175 -6.32 -20.10 -16.10
N GLY A 176 -5.51 -19.64 -15.13
CA GLY A 176 -4.18 -19.07 -15.36
C GLY A 176 -4.16 -17.69 -16.04
N THR A 177 -5.32 -17.12 -16.35
CA THR A 177 -5.48 -15.80 -16.98
C THR A 177 -6.77 -15.14 -16.50
N VAL A 178 -6.77 -13.80 -16.42
CA VAL A 178 -8.01 -13.01 -16.24
C VAL A 178 -8.74 -12.73 -17.56
N ASP A 179 -8.09 -12.99 -18.70
CA ASP A 179 -8.65 -12.84 -20.04
C ASP A 179 -9.34 -14.14 -20.47
N ILE A 180 -10.42 -14.48 -19.75
CA ILE A 180 -11.22 -15.69 -19.97
C ILE A 180 -12.70 -15.35 -19.89
N ASP A 181 -13.48 -15.91 -20.81
CA ASP A 181 -14.94 -15.93 -20.72
C ASP A 181 -15.39 -17.27 -20.16
N PHE A 182 -15.77 -17.29 -18.87
CA PHE A 182 -16.17 -18.52 -18.18
C PHE A 182 -17.47 -19.16 -18.70
N GLU A 183 -18.28 -18.44 -19.49
CA GLU A 183 -19.49 -18.99 -20.09
C GLU A 183 -19.15 -19.87 -21.30
N THR A 184 -18.21 -19.39 -22.12
CA THR A 184 -17.90 -19.97 -23.44
C THR A 184 -16.59 -20.76 -23.48
N GLN A 185 -15.68 -20.56 -22.52
CA GLN A 185 -14.37 -21.21 -22.48
C GLN A 185 -14.24 -22.16 -21.28
N PRO A 186 -13.71 -23.39 -21.48
CA PRO A 186 -13.48 -24.33 -20.39
C PRO A 186 -12.25 -23.95 -19.56
N LEU A 187 -12.26 -24.32 -18.28
CA LEU A 187 -11.10 -24.18 -17.38
C LEU A 187 -10.00 -25.20 -17.67
N GLY A 188 -10.38 -26.33 -18.26
CA GLY A 188 -9.47 -27.43 -18.57
C GLY A 188 -10.24 -28.62 -19.13
N LYS A 189 -9.58 -29.78 -19.15
CA LYS A 189 -10.16 -31.04 -19.64
C LYS A 189 -10.02 -32.12 -18.58
N ARG A 190 -11.02 -33.01 -18.49
CA ARG A 190 -10.93 -34.25 -17.71
C ARG A 190 -9.94 -35.22 -18.37
N ALA A 191 -9.64 -36.32 -17.68
CA ALA A 191 -8.79 -37.39 -18.21
C ALA A 191 -9.33 -38.01 -19.52
N ASP A 192 -10.64 -38.01 -19.72
CA ASP A 192 -11.30 -38.48 -20.96
C ASP A 192 -11.31 -37.45 -22.10
N GLY A 193 -10.74 -36.26 -21.87
CA GLY A 193 -10.69 -35.16 -22.84
C GLY A 193 -11.92 -34.24 -22.84
N SER A 194 -12.97 -34.54 -22.06
CA SER A 194 -14.16 -33.69 -21.98
C SER A 194 -13.86 -32.34 -21.32
N PRO A 195 -14.44 -31.23 -21.81
CA PRO A 195 -14.22 -29.91 -21.23
C PRO A 195 -14.88 -29.80 -19.86
N VAL A 196 -14.26 -29.01 -18.97
CA VAL A 196 -14.83 -28.64 -17.66
C VAL A 196 -15.03 -27.14 -17.63
N PHE A 197 -16.28 -26.69 -17.53
CA PHE A 197 -16.64 -25.28 -17.40
C PHE A 197 -16.78 -24.87 -15.93
N LEU A 198 -16.65 -23.57 -15.64
CA LEU A 198 -16.79 -23.05 -14.28
C LEU A 198 -18.14 -23.41 -13.66
N ARG A 199 -19.23 -23.36 -14.44
CA ARG A 199 -20.59 -23.70 -14.01
C ARG A 199 -20.74 -25.12 -13.47
N GLU A 200 -19.89 -26.06 -13.90
CA GLU A 200 -19.97 -27.46 -13.48
C GLU A 200 -19.32 -27.69 -12.09
N ILE A 201 -18.37 -26.83 -11.72
CA ILE A 201 -17.63 -26.94 -10.46
C ILE A 201 -18.02 -25.87 -9.43
N TRP A 202 -18.87 -24.92 -9.82
CA TRP A 202 -19.32 -23.85 -8.94
C TRP A 202 -20.33 -24.40 -7.91
N PRO A 203 -20.04 -24.33 -6.59
CA PRO A 203 -20.96 -24.82 -5.59
C PRO A 203 -22.21 -23.93 -5.51
N THR A 204 -23.37 -24.55 -5.39
CA THR A 204 -24.63 -23.82 -5.20
C THR A 204 -24.70 -23.23 -3.79
N ARG A 205 -25.57 -22.23 -3.58
CA ARG A 205 -25.77 -21.64 -2.25
C ARG A 205 -26.28 -22.67 -1.24
N ALA A 206 -27.11 -23.62 -1.68
CA ALA A 206 -27.63 -24.68 -0.82
C ALA A 206 -26.52 -25.64 -0.36
N GLU A 207 -25.63 -26.06 -1.27
CA GLU A 207 -24.47 -26.91 -0.93
C GLU A 207 -23.54 -26.22 0.09
N ILE A 208 -23.33 -24.91 -0.04
CA ILE A 208 -22.49 -24.15 0.91
C ILE A 208 -23.17 -24.06 2.27
N GLN A 209 -24.47 -23.73 2.30
CA GLN A 209 -25.22 -23.56 3.55
C GLN A 209 -25.25 -24.84 4.37
N GLU A 210 -25.45 -26.00 3.73
CA GLU A 210 -25.46 -27.30 4.40
C GLU A 210 -24.13 -27.58 5.13
N VAL A 211 -23.00 -27.27 4.49
CA VAL A 211 -21.67 -27.44 5.08
C VAL A 211 -21.42 -26.41 6.18
N GLU A 212 -21.86 -25.17 5.98
CA GLU A 212 -21.74 -24.09 6.97
C GLU A 212 -22.50 -24.44 8.26
N ASP A 213 -23.77 -24.83 8.16
CA ASP A 213 -24.62 -25.20 9.30
C ASP A 213 -24.04 -26.36 10.10
N LYS A 214 -23.39 -27.32 9.42
CA LYS A 214 -22.81 -28.50 10.04
C LYS A 214 -21.46 -28.24 10.72
N HIS A 215 -20.62 -27.40 10.13
CA HIS A 215 -19.20 -27.29 10.54
C HIS A 215 -18.84 -25.97 11.22
N VAL A 216 -19.72 -24.96 11.19
CA VAL A 216 -19.50 -23.65 11.82
C VAL A 216 -20.26 -23.58 13.15
N ILE A 217 -19.71 -24.21 14.20
CA ILE A 217 -20.38 -24.36 15.50
C ILE A 217 -19.73 -23.53 16.62
N PRO A 218 -20.47 -23.09 17.66
CA PRO A 218 -19.91 -22.29 18.76
C PRO A 218 -18.70 -22.91 19.48
N GLY A 219 -18.65 -24.24 19.58
CA GLY A 219 -17.56 -24.97 20.23
C GLY A 219 -16.18 -24.65 19.65
N MET A 220 -16.08 -24.48 18.33
CA MET A 220 -14.80 -24.17 17.69
C MET A 220 -14.29 -22.77 18.03
N PHE A 221 -15.20 -21.79 18.20
CA PHE A 221 -14.84 -20.44 18.61
C PHE A 221 -14.28 -20.46 20.03
N LYS A 222 -14.96 -21.17 20.94
CA LYS A 222 -14.52 -21.33 22.33
C LYS A 222 -13.10 -21.90 22.38
N GLU A 223 -12.84 -23.00 21.67
CA GLU A 223 -11.52 -23.64 21.71
C GLU A 223 -10.40 -22.73 21.17
N VAL A 224 -10.64 -22.07 20.03
CA VAL A 224 -9.61 -21.21 19.42
C VAL A 224 -9.31 -19.99 20.30
N TYR A 225 -10.34 -19.36 20.88
CA TYR A 225 -10.16 -18.15 21.66
C TYR A 225 -9.70 -18.38 23.10
N GLU A 226 -9.97 -19.54 23.71
CA GLU A 226 -9.42 -19.89 25.04
C GLU A 226 -7.89 -19.87 25.05
N LYS A 227 -7.25 -20.19 23.91
CA LYS A 227 -5.79 -20.30 23.80
C LYS A 227 -5.12 -19.01 23.33
N ILE A 228 -5.87 -17.97 22.93
CA ILE A 228 -5.31 -16.78 22.27
C ILE A 228 -4.35 -15.99 23.18
N GLY A 229 -4.65 -15.91 24.48
CA GLY A 229 -3.82 -15.20 25.46
C GLY A 229 -2.52 -15.92 25.81
N MET A 230 -2.40 -17.21 25.49
CA MET A 230 -1.18 -17.99 25.80
C MET A 230 -0.04 -17.69 24.83
N GLY A 231 -0.34 -17.25 23.61
CA GLY A 231 0.64 -17.05 22.54
C GLY A 231 1.37 -18.34 22.11
N SER A 232 2.35 -18.20 21.21
CA SER A 232 3.23 -19.29 20.80
C SER A 232 4.34 -19.55 21.83
N PRO A 233 5.02 -20.71 21.80
CA PRO A 233 6.23 -20.93 22.62
C PRO A 233 7.30 -19.85 22.39
N ALA A 234 7.50 -19.42 21.13
CA ALA A 234 8.42 -18.35 20.79
C ALA A 234 8.01 -17.00 21.41
N TRP A 235 6.72 -16.68 21.46
CA TRP A 235 6.21 -15.47 22.13
C TRP A 235 6.50 -15.50 23.63
N ARG A 236 6.27 -16.63 24.29
CA ARG A 236 6.51 -16.78 25.74
C ARG A 236 8.00 -16.79 26.11
N ALA A 237 8.87 -17.11 25.15
CA ALA A 237 10.32 -17.13 25.34
C ALA A 237 10.98 -15.75 25.16
N LEU A 238 10.22 -14.70 24.84
CA LEU A 238 10.78 -13.34 24.73
C LEU A 238 11.16 -12.80 26.11
N ASP A 239 12.40 -12.35 26.25
CA ASP A 239 12.86 -11.65 27.44
C ASP A 239 12.25 -10.24 27.50
N ILE A 240 11.59 -9.92 28.62
CA ILE A 240 10.92 -8.63 28.82
C ILE A 240 11.73 -7.81 29.82
N PRO A 241 12.39 -6.72 29.39
CA PRO A 241 13.14 -5.86 30.30
C PRO A 241 12.21 -5.20 31.33
N GLN A 242 12.70 -5.06 32.57
CA GLN A 242 11.97 -4.41 33.66
C GLN A 242 12.12 -2.88 33.55
N GLY A 243 11.02 -2.15 33.75
CA GLY A 243 11.04 -0.68 33.80
C GLY A 243 9.86 -0.02 33.09
N LYS A 244 9.59 1.24 33.42
CA LYS A 244 8.53 2.05 32.78
C LYS A 244 9.04 2.90 31.60
N LEU A 245 10.34 3.17 31.55
CA LEU A 245 10.98 3.96 30.50
C LEU A 245 11.71 3.02 29.52
N TYR A 246 11.48 3.22 28.23
CA TYR A 246 12.10 2.40 27.19
C TYR A 246 13.60 2.70 27.08
N SER A 247 14.43 1.66 27.17
CA SER A 247 15.88 1.75 27.01
C SER A 247 16.24 1.70 25.53
N TRP A 248 16.47 2.86 24.93
CA TRP A 248 16.78 2.97 23.50
C TRP A 248 18.17 2.39 23.19
N ASP A 249 18.21 1.38 22.32
CA ASP A 249 19.45 0.85 21.77
C ASP A 249 19.87 1.65 20.52
N PRO A 250 21.01 2.36 20.53
CA PRO A 250 21.48 3.13 19.38
C PRO A 250 21.86 2.27 18.16
N ASN A 251 22.12 0.96 18.37
CA ASN A 251 22.44 0.03 17.28
C ASN A 251 21.19 -0.57 16.63
N SER A 252 20.01 -0.39 17.24
CA SER A 252 18.77 -0.94 16.71
C SER A 252 18.42 -0.32 15.37
N THR A 253 18.23 -1.19 14.36
CA THR A 253 17.71 -0.79 13.06
C THR A 253 16.17 -0.84 13.01
N TYR A 254 15.51 -1.22 14.10
CA TYR A 254 14.05 -1.39 14.17
C TYR A 254 13.36 -0.35 15.06
N ILE A 255 13.91 -0.07 16.23
CA ILE A 255 13.31 0.83 17.22
C ILE A 255 14.31 1.96 17.51
N LYS A 256 13.95 3.20 17.16
CA LYS A 256 14.78 4.39 17.33
C LYS A 256 13.97 5.48 18.03
N LYS A 257 14.62 6.25 18.91
CA LYS A 257 14.01 7.44 19.53
C LYS A 257 13.70 8.47 18.42
N PRO A 258 12.42 8.82 18.20
CA PRO A 258 12.05 9.77 17.17
C PRO A 258 12.33 11.21 17.62
N PRO A 259 12.63 12.14 16.68
CA PRO A 259 12.99 13.52 16.98
C PRO A 259 11.79 14.46 17.18
N PHE A 260 10.56 13.94 17.26
CA PHE A 260 9.32 14.75 17.24
C PHE A 260 9.19 15.76 18.40
N PHE A 261 9.96 15.58 19.47
CA PHE A 261 9.93 16.42 20.67
C PHE A 261 11.23 17.19 20.90
N ASP A 262 12.19 17.11 19.97
CA ASP A 262 13.47 17.78 20.10
C ASP A 262 13.26 19.31 20.09
N GLY A 263 13.82 20.00 21.08
CA GLY A 263 13.64 21.45 21.26
C GLY A 263 12.26 21.89 21.76
N MET A 264 11.37 20.97 22.14
CA MET A 264 10.03 21.30 22.63
C MET A 264 10.09 22.03 23.99
N THR A 265 9.34 23.12 24.12
CA THR A 265 9.20 23.91 25.35
C THR A 265 7.78 23.80 25.94
N LYS A 266 7.65 24.19 27.23
CA LYS A 266 6.34 24.25 27.91
C LYS A 266 5.42 25.31 27.30
N GLU A 267 5.98 26.47 26.98
CA GLU A 267 5.24 27.55 26.31
C GLU A 267 4.88 27.19 24.86
N LEU A 268 3.79 27.76 24.37
CA LEU A 268 3.37 27.56 22.98
C LEU A 268 4.28 28.33 22.01
N PRO A 269 4.70 27.72 20.89
CA PRO A 269 5.40 28.45 19.85
C PRO A 269 4.46 29.47 19.20
N PRO A 270 4.98 30.64 18.77
CA PRO A 270 4.18 31.59 17.99
C PRO A 270 3.77 30.96 16.65
N ILE A 271 2.54 31.25 16.22
CA ILE A 271 2.09 30.92 14.86
C ILE A 271 2.83 31.85 13.90
N LYS A 272 3.47 31.27 12.88
CA LYS A 272 4.19 32.02 11.84
C LYS A 272 3.67 31.62 10.47
N SER A 273 3.60 32.60 9.58
CA SER A 273 3.45 32.37 8.14
C SER A 273 4.63 31.55 7.61
N ILE A 274 4.41 30.86 6.49
CA ILE A 274 5.49 30.19 5.76
C ILE A 274 6.01 31.18 4.73
N GLU A 275 7.31 31.46 4.70
CA GLU A 275 7.92 32.43 3.79
C GLU A 275 8.89 31.73 2.84
N ASN A 276 8.83 32.10 1.56
CA ASN A 276 9.77 31.68 0.51
C ASN A 276 9.97 30.14 0.42
N ALA A 277 8.91 29.37 0.64
CA ALA A 277 8.98 27.92 0.56
C ALA A 277 9.14 27.42 -0.87
N ARG A 278 9.78 26.26 -1.03
CA ARG A 278 9.88 25.55 -2.30
C ARG A 278 8.90 24.39 -2.37
N CYS A 279 8.41 24.10 -3.57
CA CYS A 279 7.60 22.92 -3.81
C CYS A 279 8.50 21.69 -3.92
N LEU A 280 8.42 20.76 -2.97
CA LEU A 280 9.15 19.50 -3.05
C LEU A 280 8.50 18.56 -4.07
N LEU A 281 7.17 18.61 -4.19
CA LEU A 281 6.35 17.65 -4.91
C LEU A 281 5.17 18.36 -5.59
N LEU A 282 5.03 18.19 -6.90
CA LEU A 282 3.85 18.58 -7.66
C LEU A 282 3.17 17.32 -8.19
N LEU A 283 2.12 16.87 -7.51
CA LEU A 283 1.47 15.60 -7.74
C LEU A 283 0.08 15.76 -8.38
N GLY A 284 -0.40 14.70 -9.03
CA GLY A 284 -1.75 14.63 -9.58
C GLY A 284 -2.82 14.20 -8.58
N ASP A 285 -3.91 13.65 -9.10
CA ASP A 285 -5.04 13.15 -8.32
C ASP A 285 -4.77 11.77 -7.69
N SER A 286 -5.58 11.41 -6.69
CA SER A 286 -5.64 10.09 -6.08
C SER A 286 -4.30 9.57 -5.55
N VAL A 287 -3.45 10.46 -5.06
CA VAL A 287 -2.19 10.08 -4.40
C VAL A 287 -2.50 9.38 -3.08
N THR A 288 -2.50 8.05 -3.10
CA THR A 288 -2.74 7.21 -1.93
C THR A 288 -1.64 7.32 -0.86
N THR A 289 -1.96 6.93 0.36
CA THR A 289 -0.96 6.78 1.45
C THR A 289 0.10 5.71 1.19
N ASP A 290 -0.09 4.79 0.24
CA ASP A 290 0.97 3.88 -0.20
C ASP A 290 1.98 4.59 -1.13
N HIS A 291 1.59 5.66 -1.82
CA HIS A 291 2.55 6.54 -2.52
C HIS A 291 3.35 7.37 -1.51
N ILE A 292 2.67 7.94 -0.51
CA ILE A 292 3.28 8.84 0.48
C ILE A 292 4.21 8.07 1.44
N SER A 293 3.78 6.90 1.90
CA SER A 293 4.53 6.09 2.88
C SER A 293 4.36 4.60 2.53
N PRO A 294 5.11 4.05 1.57
CA PRO A 294 5.04 2.63 1.20
C PRO A 294 5.25 1.71 2.41
N ALA A 295 4.62 0.53 2.39
CA ALA A 295 4.74 -0.47 3.47
C ALA A 295 5.45 -1.76 3.04
N GLY A 296 5.57 -2.00 1.73
CA GLY A 296 6.16 -3.22 1.15
C GLY A 296 7.69 -3.21 1.15
N SER A 297 8.26 -3.93 0.19
CA SER A 297 9.71 -4.10 0.04
C SER A 297 10.47 -2.79 -0.15
N ILE A 298 11.70 -2.76 0.37
CA ILE A 298 12.62 -1.62 0.22
C ILE A 298 13.43 -1.83 -1.07
N ALA A 299 13.30 -0.92 -2.03
CA ALA A 299 14.03 -0.99 -3.30
C ALA A 299 15.55 -0.82 -3.07
N ARG A 300 16.38 -1.62 -3.75
CA ARG A 300 17.84 -1.67 -3.53
C ARG A 300 18.56 -0.36 -3.82
N ASN A 301 18.03 0.44 -4.74
CA ASN A 301 18.57 1.74 -5.14
C ASN A 301 17.97 2.92 -4.35
N SER A 302 17.22 2.67 -3.27
CA SER A 302 16.55 3.73 -2.49
C SER A 302 17.43 4.33 -1.39
N PRO A 303 17.11 5.54 -0.88
CA PRO A 303 17.77 6.12 0.28
C PRO A 303 17.73 5.22 1.52
N ALA A 304 16.62 4.51 1.75
CA ALA A 304 16.46 3.60 2.87
C ALA A 304 17.38 2.38 2.75
N ALA A 305 17.56 1.83 1.54
CA ALA A 305 18.51 0.76 1.29
C ALA A 305 19.95 1.21 1.56
N ARG A 306 20.35 2.42 1.10
CA ARG A 306 21.67 2.99 1.40
C ARG A 306 21.91 3.11 2.90
N TYR A 307 20.91 3.57 3.65
CA TYR A 307 20.99 3.70 5.12
C TYR A 307 21.13 2.34 5.84
N LEU A 308 20.37 1.33 5.43
CA LEU A 308 20.43 -0.01 6.02
C LEU A 308 21.74 -0.73 5.66
N ALA A 309 22.20 -0.59 4.41
CA ALA A 309 23.48 -1.14 3.96
C ALA A 309 24.67 -0.52 4.70
N ALA A 310 24.65 0.80 4.94
CA ALA A 310 25.66 1.48 5.76
C ALA A 310 25.68 1.00 7.23
N ARG A 311 24.65 0.27 7.67
CA ARG A 311 24.57 -0.40 8.98
C ARG A 311 24.82 -1.91 8.91
N GLY A 312 25.42 -2.39 7.81
CA GLY A 312 25.84 -3.78 7.65
C GLY A 312 24.74 -4.75 7.24
N LEU A 313 23.54 -4.27 6.88
CA LEU A 313 22.45 -5.16 6.45
C LEU A 313 22.53 -5.45 4.95
N THR A 314 22.23 -6.69 4.57
CA THR A 314 22.06 -7.10 3.18
C THR A 314 20.61 -6.89 2.71
N PRO A 315 20.33 -6.86 1.38
CA PRO A 315 18.97 -6.70 0.87
C PRO A 315 17.94 -7.71 1.41
N ARG A 316 18.37 -8.93 1.74
CA ARG A 316 17.50 -9.97 2.34
C ARG A 316 17.05 -9.58 3.75
N GLU A 317 17.86 -8.81 4.47
CA GLU A 317 17.64 -8.38 5.85
C GLU A 317 16.96 -7.02 5.96
N PHE A 318 16.78 -6.31 4.84
CA PHE A 318 16.08 -5.02 4.84
C PHE A 318 14.66 -5.12 5.39
N ASN A 319 14.01 -6.27 5.16
CA ASN A 319 12.60 -6.49 5.49
C ASN A 319 11.72 -5.47 4.74
N SER A 320 10.53 -5.15 5.26
CA SER A 320 9.62 -4.19 4.64
C SER A 320 9.62 -2.84 5.35
N TYR A 321 9.21 -1.78 4.65
CA TYR A 321 8.98 -0.47 5.30
C TYR A 321 7.98 -0.57 6.46
N GLY A 322 6.95 -1.41 6.34
CA GLY A 322 5.99 -1.66 7.40
C GLY A 322 6.64 -2.17 8.70
N SER A 323 7.65 -3.03 8.58
CA SER A 323 8.42 -3.55 9.73
C SER A 323 9.35 -2.49 10.35
N ARG A 324 9.72 -1.46 9.60
CA ARG A 324 10.69 -0.43 10.00
C ARG A 324 10.02 0.82 10.61
N ARG A 325 8.71 0.77 10.87
CA ARG A 325 7.93 1.91 11.41
C ARG A 325 8.36 2.42 12.78
N GLY A 326 9.11 1.62 13.55
CA GLY A 326 9.73 2.06 14.80
C GLY A 326 11.01 2.88 14.60
N ASN A 327 11.48 3.04 13.36
CA ASN A 327 12.73 3.72 13.03
C ASN A 327 12.48 4.91 12.09
N ASP A 328 12.49 6.12 12.63
CA ASP A 328 12.26 7.34 11.86
C ASP A 328 13.26 7.56 10.73
N ALA A 329 14.52 7.14 10.90
CA ALA A 329 15.55 7.32 9.90
C ALA A 329 15.28 6.49 8.63
N VAL A 330 14.66 5.32 8.77
CA VAL A 330 14.25 4.48 7.62
C VAL A 330 12.96 5.02 7.01
N MET A 331 12.01 5.43 7.85
CA MET A 331 10.70 5.85 7.39
C MET A 331 10.71 7.23 6.70
N SER A 332 11.54 8.17 7.15
CA SER A 332 11.76 9.44 6.43
C SER A 332 12.34 9.17 5.04
N ARG A 333 13.35 8.31 4.94
CA ARG A 333 13.94 7.83 3.67
C ARG A 333 12.95 7.07 2.77
N GLY A 334 11.98 6.40 3.38
CA GLY A 334 10.88 5.73 2.68
C GLY A 334 9.73 6.65 2.27
N THR A 335 9.73 7.91 2.71
CA THR A 335 8.64 8.83 2.43
C THR A 335 8.69 9.27 0.96
N PHE A 336 7.56 9.11 0.26
CA PHE A 336 7.44 9.24 -1.19
C PHE A 336 8.37 8.31 -2.00
N ALA A 337 8.87 7.24 -1.40
CA ALA A 337 9.77 6.28 -2.05
C ALA A 337 9.07 5.25 -2.94
N ASN A 338 7.79 5.45 -3.26
CA ASN A 338 7.03 4.53 -4.10
C ASN A 338 7.50 4.64 -5.57
N ILE A 339 7.85 3.51 -6.17
CA ILE A 339 8.36 3.42 -7.55
C ILE A 339 7.35 3.83 -8.62
N ARG A 340 6.07 3.97 -8.27
CA ARG A 340 4.97 4.38 -9.16
C ARG A 340 4.52 5.82 -8.94
N LEU A 341 5.20 6.58 -8.07
CA LEU A 341 4.86 7.97 -7.83
C LEU A 341 5.00 8.79 -9.13
N VAL A 342 3.96 9.54 -9.49
CA VAL A 342 4.00 10.45 -10.64
C VAL A 342 4.14 11.88 -10.13
N ASN A 343 5.37 12.39 -10.16
CA ASN A 343 5.71 13.75 -9.78
C ASN A 343 5.96 14.58 -11.04
N ARG A 344 5.23 15.69 -11.23
CA ARG A 344 5.38 16.58 -12.39
C ARG A 344 6.71 17.36 -12.38
N LEU A 345 7.42 17.36 -11.26
CA LEU A 345 8.80 17.87 -11.15
C LEU A 345 9.84 16.82 -11.57
N SER A 346 9.44 15.64 -12.06
CA SER A 346 10.31 14.59 -12.58
C SER A 346 9.90 14.24 -14.01
N PRO A 347 10.85 13.96 -14.92
CA PRO A 347 10.52 13.57 -16.30
C PRO A 347 9.92 12.16 -16.40
N THR A 348 10.09 11.32 -15.36
CA THR A 348 9.64 9.92 -15.35
C THR A 348 8.95 9.56 -14.03
N PRO A 349 7.99 8.62 -14.04
CA PRO A 349 7.44 8.05 -12.81
C PRO A 349 8.53 7.41 -11.95
N GLY A 350 8.42 7.61 -10.64
CA GLY A 350 9.37 7.12 -9.65
C GLY A 350 9.53 8.04 -8.45
N PRO A 351 10.33 7.64 -7.46
CA PRO A 351 10.47 8.34 -6.19
C PRO A 351 11.46 9.52 -6.28
N LYS A 352 11.34 10.34 -7.34
CA LYS A 352 12.27 11.42 -7.65
C LYS A 352 11.60 12.78 -7.73
N THR A 353 12.40 13.82 -7.53
CA THR A 353 12.02 15.22 -7.73
C THR A 353 13.22 16.02 -8.22
N THR A 354 12.96 17.16 -8.85
CA THR A 354 14.02 18.10 -9.25
C THR A 354 14.28 19.08 -8.12
N HIS A 355 15.52 19.19 -7.69
CA HIS A 355 15.97 20.27 -6.82
C HIS A 355 16.05 21.56 -7.63
N VAL A 356 15.04 22.43 -7.50
CA VAL A 356 14.81 23.58 -8.38
C VAL A 356 16.02 24.52 -8.48
N PRO A 357 16.72 24.89 -7.39
CA PRO A 357 17.87 25.79 -7.49
C PRO A 357 19.03 25.25 -8.35
N SER A 358 19.27 23.94 -8.37
CA SER A 358 20.38 23.35 -9.13
C SER A 358 19.97 22.65 -10.42
N GLY A 359 18.69 22.28 -10.56
CA GLY A 359 18.19 21.46 -11.66
C GLY A 359 18.48 19.96 -11.50
N ASP A 360 19.07 19.53 -10.38
CA ASP A 360 19.44 18.12 -10.19
C ASP A 360 18.21 17.25 -9.93
N LEU A 361 18.13 16.13 -10.64
CA LEU A 361 17.12 15.10 -10.38
C LEU A 361 17.60 14.16 -9.27
N MET A 362 16.91 14.15 -8.13
CA MET A 362 17.32 13.44 -6.91
C MET A 362 16.21 12.54 -6.37
N ASP A 363 16.55 11.57 -5.52
CA ASP A 363 15.55 10.90 -4.69
C ASP A 363 14.91 11.94 -3.75
N ILE A 364 13.60 11.83 -3.51
CA ILE A 364 12.83 12.86 -2.78
C ILE A 364 13.40 13.15 -1.38
N PHE A 365 13.86 12.12 -0.67
CA PHE A 365 14.52 12.28 0.63
C PHE A 365 15.81 13.11 0.52
N ASP A 366 16.65 12.84 -0.49
CA ASP A 366 17.93 13.55 -0.64
C ASP A 366 17.70 15.02 -1.04
N ALA A 367 16.69 15.29 -1.87
CA ALA A 367 16.28 16.66 -2.18
C ALA A 367 15.78 17.42 -0.94
N ALA A 368 15.00 16.74 -0.08
CA ALA A 368 14.52 17.32 1.18
C ALA A 368 15.68 17.64 2.14
N GLU A 369 16.65 16.74 2.28
CA GLU A 369 17.87 16.98 3.08
C GLU A 369 18.68 18.17 2.54
N ARG A 370 18.77 18.31 1.20
CA ARG A 370 19.45 19.44 0.56
C ARG A 370 18.75 20.76 0.89
N TYR A 371 17.43 20.84 0.71
CA TYR A 371 16.67 22.03 1.09
C TYR A 371 16.73 22.33 2.59
N ALA A 372 16.80 21.31 3.44
CA ALA A 372 17.01 21.51 4.87
C ALA A 372 18.37 22.16 5.17
N SER A 373 19.44 21.73 4.48
CA SER A 373 20.77 22.37 4.60
C SER A 373 20.81 23.82 4.09
N GLU A 374 19.92 24.15 3.16
CA GLU A 374 19.74 25.50 2.61
C GLU A 374 18.79 26.36 3.47
N ASN A 375 18.23 25.81 4.56
CA ASN A 375 17.24 26.45 5.44
C ASN A 375 15.97 26.91 4.70
N VAL A 376 15.54 26.15 3.70
CA VAL A 376 14.37 26.46 2.88
C VAL A 376 13.16 25.64 3.36
N PRO A 377 12.02 26.29 3.71
CA PRO A 377 10.80 25.56 4.05
C PRO A 377 10.21 24.87 2.81
N LEU A 378 9.54 23.74 3.01
CA LEU A 378 8.96 22.96 1.91
C LEU A 378 7.44 22.90 1.97
N ILE A 379 6.83 22.85 0.79
CA ILE A 379 5.41 22.51 0.60
C ILE A 379 5.26 21.38 -0.41
N ALA A 380 4.07 20.79 -0.47
CA ALA A 380 3.64 19.93 -1.56
C ALA A 380 2.36 20.48 -2.20
N ILE A 381 2.24 20.37 -3.52
CA ILE A 381 1.03 20.72 -4.27
C ILE A 381 0.47 19.44 -4.88
N VAL A 382 -0.81 19.16 -4.65
CA VAL A 382 -1.44 17.88 -5.01
C VAL A 382 -2.82 18.10 -5.63
N GLY A 383 -3.26 17.16 -6.46
CA GLY A 383 -4.62 17.16 -7.01
C GLY A 383 -5.68 16.71 -6.00
N LYS A 384 -6.68 16.00 -6.50
CA LYS A 384 -7.84 15.51 -5.73
C LYS A 384 -7.51 14.26 -4.93
N ASP A 385 -8.30 14.01 -3.89
CA ASP A 385 -8.33 12.80 -3.07
C ASP A 385 -6.96 12.45 -2.46
N TYR A 386 -6.23 13.49 -2.02
CA TYR A 386 -4.91 13.34 -1.44
C TYR A 386 -4.96 12.53 -0.14
N GLY A 387 -4.18 11.45 -0.09
CA GLY A 387 -4.05 10.59 1.08
C GLY A 387 -5.11 9.49 1.18
N SER A 388 -5.68 9.06 0.07
CA SER A 388 -6.61 7.93 0.05
C SER A 388 -5.98 6.61 0.53
N GLY A 389 -6.82 5.69 1.02
CA GLY A 389 -6.41 4.35 1.42
C GLY A 389 -6.11 4.17 2.91
N SER A 390 -4.87 3.82 3.26
CA SER A 390 -4.48 3.38 4.60
C SER A 390 -4.48 4.50 5.63
N SER A 391 -4.87 4.21 6.87
CA SER A 391 -4.84 5.15 8.00
C SER A 391 -3.45 5.42 8.59
N ARG A 392 -2.36 5.13 7.86
CA ARG A 392 -0.99 5.17 8.41
C ARG A 392 -0.55 6.61 8.69
N ASP A 393 -0.24 6.91 9.93
CA ASP A 393 0.22 8.24 10.37
C ASP A 393 1.64 8.58 9.85
N TRP A 394 2.43 7.58 9.47
CA TRP A 394 3.69 7.76 8.75
C TRP A 394 3.54 8.52 7.43
N ALA A 395 2.33 8.54 6.83
CA ALA A 395 2.04 9.42 5.70
C ALA A 395 1.98 10.92 6.07
N ALA A 396 1.97 11.27 7.36
CA ALA A 396 2.11 12.65 7.85
C ALA A 396 3.45 12.87 8.58
N LYS A 397 3.90 11.91 9.41
CA LYS A 397 5.21 11.95 10.08
C LYS A 397 6.36 12.01 9.07
N GLY A 398 6.25 11.26 7.97
CA GLY A 398 7.22 11.28 6.88
C GLY A 398 7.39 12.67 6.29
N PRO A 399 6.34 13.26 5.68
CA PRO A 399 6.38 14.63 5.18
C PRO A 399 6.88 15.66 6.20
N PHE A 400 6.46 15.53 7.47
CA PHE A 400 6.94 16.41 8.55
C PHE A 400 8.47 16.34 8.72
N LEU A 401 9.04 15.12 8.73
CA LEU A 401 10.48 14.91 8.83
C LEU A 401 11.25 15.29 7.56
N LEU A 402 10.59 15.31 6.40
CA LEU A 402 11.14 15.88 5.17
C LEU A 402 11.10 17.41 5.16
N GLY A 403 10.59 18.07 6.20
CA GLY A 403 10.52 19.53 6.28
C GLY A 403 9.30 20.15 5.59
N ILE A 404 8.32 19.35 5.15
CA ILE A 404 7.06 19.87 4.60
C ILE A 404 6.27 20.56 5.72
N ARG A 405 5.91 21.82 5.51
CA ARG A 405 5.16 22.66 6.45
C ARG A 405 3.70 22.87 6.05
N ALA A 406 3.40 22.82 4.75
CA ALA A 406 2.04 22.84 4.26
C ALA A 406 1.86 21.94 3.03
N VAL A 407 0.61 21.49 2.82
CA VAL A 407 0.21 20.81 1.60
C VAL A 407 -0.96 21.57 1.00
N ILE A 408 -0.86 21.96 -0.27
CA ILE A 408 -1.95 22.58 -1.04
C ILE A 408 -2.57 21.51 -1.95
N ALA A 409 -3.81 21.10 -1.68
CA ALA A 409 -4.49 20.07 -2.45
C ALA A 409 -5.84 20.56 -3.01
N GLU A 410 -6.36 19.91 -4.06
CA GLU A 410 -7.74 20.17 -4.51
C GLU A 410 -8.76 19.56 -3.53
N SER A 411 -8.45 18.38 -2.99
CA SER A 411 -9.22 17.76 -1.90
C SER A 411 -8.37 16.79 -1.09
N PHE A 412 -8.77 16.56 0.17
CA PHE A 412 -8.11 15.62 1.08
C PHE A 412 -9.04 14.50 1.48
N GLU A 413 -8.46 13.32 1.65
CA GLU A 413 -9.14 12.21 2.33
C GLU A 413 -9.13 12.40 3.84
N ARG A 414 -10.27 12.06 4.47
CA ARG A 414 -10.61 12.47 5.84
C ARG A 414 -9.51 12.13 6.86
N ILE A 415 -9.06 10.87 6.86
CA ILE A 415 -8.08 10.38 7.85
C ILE A 415 -6.72 11.03 7.61
N HIS A 416 -6.33 11.20 6.34
CA HIS A 416 -5.04 11.79 6.02
C HIS A 416 -4.97 13.27 6.42
N ARG A 417 -6.02 14.05 6.14
CA ARG A 417 -6.14 15.44 6.63
C ARG A 417 -5.91 15.52 8.14
N SER A 418 -6.61 14.70 8.92
CA SER A 418 -6.46 14.67 10.38
C SER A 418 -5.03 14.29 10.82
N ASN A 419 -4.37 13.38 10.11
CA ASN A 419 -2.97 13.04 10.40
C ASN A 419 -2.00 14.20 10.12
N LEU A 420 -2.21 14.97 9.04
CA LEU A 420 -1.42 16.17 8.75
C LEU A 420 -1.54 17.21 9.88
N VAL A 421 -2.77 17.51 10.30
CA VAL A 421 -3.06 18.39 11.44
C VAL A 421 -2.40 17.86 12.72
N GLY A 422 -2.50 16.56 12.98
CA GLY A 422 -1.90 15.92 14.14
C GLY A 422 -0.37 16.04 14.19
N MET A 423 0.29 16.22 13.04
CA MET A 423 1.73 16.48 12.95
C MET A 423 2.10 17.96 12.81
N GLY A 424 1.12 18.87 12.89
CA GLY A 424 1.33 20.31 12.74
C GLY A 424 1.60 20.77 11.31
N ILE A 425 1.38 19.92 10.29
CA ILE A 425 1.42 20.32 8.88
C ILE A 425 0.09 21.01 8.55
N ILE A 426 0.15 22.14 7.83
CA ILE A 426 -1.04 22.91 7.45
C ILE A 426 -1.68 22.30 6.19
N PRO A 427 -2.88 21.69 6.26
CA PRO A 427 -3.61 21.30 5.07
C PRO A 427 -4.29 22.55 4.47
N LEU A 428 -3.95 22.87 3.24
CA LEU A 428 -4.49 23.98 2.47
C LEU A 428 -5.27 23.41 1.29
N GLN A 429 -6.45 23.94 1.01
CA GLN A 429 -7.28 23.50 -0.09
C GLN A 429 -7.50 24.63 -1.10
N PHE A 430 -7.34 24.33 -2.39
CA PHE A 430 -7.76 25.26 -3.44
C PHE A 430 -9.24 25.63 -3.30
N LEU A 431 -9.61 26.84 -3.71
CA LEU A 431 -11.01 27.25 -3.78
C LEU A 431 -11.74 26.51 -4.92
N PRO A 432 -13.08 26.42 -4.88
CA PRO A 432 -13.83 25.78 -5.95
C PRO A 432 -13.52 26.38 -7.33
N GLY A 433 -13.04 25.53 -8.25
CA GLY A 433 -12.62 25.95 -9.61
C GLY A 433 -11.12 26.16 -9.77
N ASP A 434 -10.39 26.37 -8.67
CA ASP A 434 -8.94 26.50 -8.69
C ASP A 434 -8.24 25.12 -8.66
N SER A 435 -7.06 25.09 -9.26
CA SER A 435 -6.13 23.96 -9.23
C SER A 435 -4.74 24.44 -9.62
N ALA A 436 -3.72 23.60 -9.42
CA ALA A 436 -2.39 23.90 -9.92
C ALA A 436 -2.39 24.21 -11.43
N SER A 437 -3.20 23.48 -12.22
CA SER A 437 -3.29 23.71 -13.66
C SER A 437 -4.04 25.01 -14.00
N ALA A 438 -5.15 25.31 -13.31
CA ALA A 438 -5.95 26.51 -13.57
C ALA A 438 -5.19 27.79 -13.25
N LEU A 439 -4.37 27.77 -12.19
CA LEU A 439 -3.54 28.88 -11.75
C LEU A 439 -2.17 28.95 -12.46
N GLY A 440 -1.86 27.96 -13.31
CA GLY A 440 -0.60 27.87 -14.04
C GLY A 440 0.62 27.65 -13.14
N LEU A 441 0.45 26.93 -12.03
CA LEU A 441 1.53 26.63 -11.08
C LEU A 441 2.44 25.55 -11.67
N THR A 442 3.72 25.86 -11.78
CA THR A 442 4.74 24.94 -12.29
C THR A 442 5.44 24.15 -11.19
N GLY A 443 5.35 24.63 -9.95
CA GLY A 443 6.10 24.12 -8.80
C GLY A 443 7.54 24.61 -8.72
N THR A 444 7.99 25.44 -9.67
CA THR A 444 9.35 26.03 -9.68
C THR A 444 9.43 27.37 -8.94
N GLU A 445 8.27 27.94 -8.62
CA GLU A 445 8.11 29.21 -7.92
C GLU A 445 8.49 29.08 -6.42
N GLN A 446 8.71 30.21 -5.77
CA GLN A 446 8.69 30.28 -4.30
C GLN A 446 7.29 30.64 -3.82
N TYR A 447 6.90 30.09 -2.66
CA TYR A 447 5.57 30.19 -2.11
C TYR A 447 5.61 30.70 -0.68
N SER A 448 4.95 31.83 -0.43
CA SER A 448 4.74 32.38 0.90
C SER A 448 3.28 32.23 1.29
N VAL A 449 2.99 31.43 2.32
CA VAL A 449 1.64 31.21 2.86
C VAL A 449 1.42 32.16 4.03
N LEU A 450 0.65 33.22 3.79
CA LEU A 450 0.31 34.22 4.78
C LEU A 450 -0.90 33.77 5.59
N LEU A 451 -0.67 33.47 6.87
CA LEU A 451 -1.73 33.09 7.81
C LEU A 451 -2.32 34.35 8.47
N PRO A 452 -3.64 34.39 8.71
CA PRO A 452 -4.26 35.42 9.54
C PRO A 452 -3.71 35.42 10.97
N ASP A 453 -3.57 36.62 11.56
CA ASP A 453 -3.13 36.79 12.96
C ASP A 453 -4.03 36.06 13.97
N HIS A 454 -5.32 35.96 13.65
CA HIS A 454 -6.33 35.29 14.45
C HIS A 454 -7.01 34.18 13.66
N LEU A 455 -6.24 33.13 13.37
CA LEU A 455 -6.70 31.97 12.62
C LEU A 455 -7.89 31.26 13.31
N ARG A 456 -8.98 31.11 12.56
CA ARG A 456 -10.22 30.39 12.91
C ARG A 456 -10.41 29.17 12.01
N PRO A 457 -11.25 28.20 12.41
CA PRO A 457 -11.53 27.06 11.56
C PRO A 457 -12.06 27.53 10.21
N GLU A 458 -11.60 26.89 9.14
CA GLU A 458 -12.01 27.16 7.77
C GLU A 458 -11.64 28.53 7.17
N ASP A 459 -10.80 29.33 7.84
CA ASP A 459 -10.31 30.61 7.33
C ASP A 459 -9.60 30.48 5.98
N LEU A 460 -9.52 31.60 5.27
CA LEU A 460 -8.75 31.72 4.03
C LEU A 460 -7.34 32.24 4.33
N ALA A 461 -6.36 31.68 3.65
CA ALA A 461 -4.98 32.17 3.62
C ALA A 461 -4.62 32.64 2.20
N THR A 462 -3.74 33.63 2.12
CA THR A 462 -3.20 34.11 0.84
C THR A 462 -1.86 33.44 0.58
N VAL A 463 -1.72 32.80 -0.58
CA VAL A 463 -0.43 32.30 -1.08
C VAL A 463 0.13 33.31 -2.05
N GLN A 464 1.29 33.88 -1.72
CA GLN A 464 2.05 34.79 -2.57
C GLN A 464 3.21 34.06 -3.24
N MET A 465 3.45 34.38 -4.51
CA MET A 465 4.53 33.81 -5.30
C MET A 465 5.60 34.87 -5.60
N ASP A 466 6.84 34.43 -5.81
CA ASP A 466 7.98 35.29 -6.16
C ASP A 466 7.81 36.05 -7.49
N ASN A 467 6.95 35.57 -8.39
CA ASN A 467 6.59 36.25 -9.62
C ASN A 467 5.49 37.32 -9.47
N GLY A 468 5.07 37.64 -8.24
CA GLY A 468 4.05 38.65 -7.93
C GLY A 468 2.61 38.16 -8.04
N LYS A 469 2.37 36.92 -8.48
CA LYS A 469 1.02 36.32 -8.46
C LYS A 469 0.63 35.95 -7.03
N SER A 470 -0.66 35.97 -6.75
CA SER A 470 -1.21 35.44 -5.51
C SER A 470 -2.57 34.78 -5.75
N PHE A 471 -2.93 33.86 -4.85
CA PHE A 471 -4.22 33.18 -4.86
C PHE A 471 -4.65 32.85 -3.43
N GLN A 472 -5.93 32.55 -3.25
CA GLN A 472 -6.46 32.17 -1.95
C GLN A 472 -6.64 30.67 -1.83
N VAL A 473 -6.46 30.18 -0.60
CA VAL A 473 -6.67 28.78 -0.23
C VAL A 473 -7.46 28.71 1.08
N LYS A 474 -8.28 27.69 1.24
CA LYS A 474 -8.94 27.37 2.50
C LYS A 474 -7.98 26.65 3.43
N VAL A 475 -7.81 27.13 4.66
CA VAL A 475 -7.03 26.46 5.69
C VAL A 475 -7.91 25.38 6.33
N ARG A 476 -7.58 24.11 6.09
CA ARG A 476 -8.39 22.94 6.45
C ARG A 476 -8.17 22.47 7.90
N PHE A 477 -8.18 23.42 8.83
CA PHE A 477 -8.48 23.16 10.23
C PHE A 477 -10.00 23.22 10.38
N ASP A 478 -10.63 22.04 10.49
CA ASP A 478 -12.10 21.94 10.41
C ASP A 478 -12.76 22.21 11.77
N THR A 479 -11.98 22.25 12.85
CA THR A 479 -12.48 22.43 14.23
C THR A 479 -11.52 23.25 15.08
N GLU A 480 -12.00 23.79 16.20
CA GLU A 480 -11.15 24.44 17.23
C GLU A 480 -10.10 23.49 17.83
N VAL A 481 -10.39 22.18 17.85
CA VAL A 481 -9.46 21.15 18.32
C VAL A 481 -8.30 20.99 17.33
N ASP A 482 -8.59 21.01 16.02
CA ASP A 482 -7.56 20.99 14.98
C ASP A 482 -6.60 22.19 15.14
N LEU A 483 -7.15 23.39 15.38
CA LEU A 483 -6.35 24.59 15.65
C LEU A 483 -5.54 24.46 16.94
N THR A 484 -6.11 23.87 17.99
CA THR A 484 -5.42 23.64 19.26
C THR A 484 -4.20 22.74 19.04
N TYR A 485 -4.33 21.68 18.24
CA TYR A 485 -3.20 20.81 17.89
C TYR A 485 -2.15 21.55 17.07
N PHE A 486 -2.57 22.33 16.06
CA PHE A 486 -1.65 23.13 15.26
C PHE A 486 -0.85 24.14 16.10
N LYS A 487 -1.52 24.88 16.99
CA LYS A 487 -0.88 25.82 17.94
C LYS A 487 0.16 25.14 18.84
N ASN A 488 -0.03 23.86 19.12
CA ASN A 488 0.89 23.06 19.90
C ASN A 488 2.05 22.46 19.09
N GLY A 489 2.05 22.61 17.76
CA GLY A 489 2.98 21.93 16.86
C GLY A 489 2.63 20.44 16.64
N GLY A 490 1.43 20.00 17.02
CA GLY A 490 0.95 18.63 16.87
C GLY A 490 0.16 18.12 18.08
N ILE A 491 -0.58 17.02 17.87
CA ILE A 491 -1.43 16.41 18.90
C ILE A 491 -0.60 15.81 20.05
N LEU A 492 0.54 15.18 19.75
CA LEU A 492 1.39 14.60 20.79
C LEU A 492 2.05 15.68 21.65
N ASN A 493 2.45 16.79 21.04
CA ASN A 493 3.01 17.94 21.73
C ASN A 493 1.97 18.58 22.67
N TYR A 494 0.71 18.71 22.23
CA TYR A 494 -0.41 19.10 23.09
C TYR A 494 -0.55 18.16 24.29
N MET A 495 -0.55 16.85 24.06
CA MET A 495 -0.71 15.86 25.14
C MET A 495 0.43 15.91 26.15
N ILE A 496 1.68 16.10 25.71
CA ILE A 496 2.82 16.27 26.62
C ILE A 496 2.64 17.52 27.47
N ARG A 497 2.33 18.69 26.88
CA ARG A 497 2.11 19.92 27.65
C ARG A 497 0.96 19.81 28.65
N LYS A 498 -0.08 19.02 28.34
CA LYS A 498 -1.21 18.78 29.24
C LYS A 498 -0.85 17.88 30.43
N MET A 499 0.17 17.04 30.29
CA MET A 499 0.64 16.13 31.34
C MET A 499 1.76 16.72 32.22
N LEU A 500 2.41 17.79 31.77
CA LEU A 500 3.42 18.59 32.50
C LEU A 500 2.76 19.68 33.34
#